data_AF-A0A6A3DF98-F1
#
_entry.id   AF-A0A6A3DF98-F1
#
_cell.length_a   1.000
_cell.length_b   1.000
_cell.length_c   1.000
_cell.angle_alpha   90.00
_cell.angle_beta   90.00
_cell.angle_gamma   90.00
#
_symmetry.space_group_name_H-M   'P 1'
#
loop_
_entity.id
_entity.type
_entity.pdbx_description
1 polymer ?
#
loop_
_entity_poly.entity_id
_entity_poly.type
_entity_poly.pdbx_seq_one_letter_code
_entity_poly.pdbx_strand_id
1 'polypeptide(L)'
;MSIQAANEVPEIAFAGPKGSATIDPDAGKTVVEIVQARGYAIETHKVTTSDRYVLTMYRLPKTYSESQSGSAAAANKPAVHLQHGLLDSSFTFVSNFRNQSLAYVLADAGFDVWLGNNRGTTWSRSHL
;
A
#
# COMPACT_ATOMS: atom_id res chain seq x y z
N MET A 1 -4.91 25.90 52.54
CA MET A 1 -4.06 24.95 51.78
C MET A 1 -4.71 23.59 51.87
N SER A 2 -5.35 23.15 50.78
CA SER A 2 -5.33 21.77 50.30
C SER A 2 -6.17 21.75 49.04
N ILE A 3 -5.47 21.66 47.92
CA ILE A 3 -6.02 21.45 46.59
C ILE A 3 -6.07 19.94 46.44
N GLN A 4 -7.23 19.36 46.19
CA GLN A 4 -7.35 17.94 45.87
C GLN A 4 -8.00 17.83 44.49
N ALA A 5 -7.18 17.39 43.53
CA ALA A 5 -7.58 16.85 42.23
C ALA A 5 -8.40 15.55 42.45
N ALA A 6 -9.18 15.00 41.52
CA ALA A 6 -9.17 15.10 40.06
C ALA A 6 -10.58 14.81 39.51
N ASN A 7 -10.88 15.36 38.34
CA ASN A 7 -12.04 15.00 37.54
C ASN A 7 -11.95 13.53 37.10
N GLU A 8 -12.94 12.72 37.43
CA GLU A 8 -13.18 11.46 36.74
C GLU A 8 -13.80 11.77 35.37
N VAL A 9 -13.10 11.37 34.31
CA VAL A 9 -13.65 11.41 32.94
C VAL A 9 -14.56 10.20 32.81
N PRO A 10 -15.86 10.36 32.48
CA PRO A 10 -16.75 9.22 32.35
C PRO A 10 -16.32 8.34 31.18
N GLU A 11 -16.21 7.05 31.44
CA GLU A 11 -15.95 6.02 30.44
C GLU A 11 -17.16 5.95 29.49
N ILE A 12 -16.99 6.43 28.25
CA ILE A 12 -18.00 6.33 27.21
C ILE A 12 -18.11 4.86 26.77
N ALA A 13 -19.08 4.16 27.35
CA ALA A 13 -19.45 2.82 26.92
C ALA A 13 -20.07 2.87 25.51
N PHE A 14 -19.33 2.40 24.51
CA PHE A 14 -19.88 2.14 23.17
C PHE A 14 -20.79 0.92 23.23
N ALA A 15 -22.08 1.15 23.53
CA ALA A 15 -23.14 0.14 23.48
C ALA A 15 -23.55 -0.13 22.03
N GLY A 16 -22.65 -0.74 21.25
CA GLY A 16 -22.99 -1.39 19.99
C GLY A 16 -23.11 -2.91 20.17
N PRO A 17 -23.88 -3.62 19.33
CA PRO A 17 -23.88 -5.08 19.36
C PRO A 17 -22.44 -5.57 19.13
N LYS A 18 -21.93 -6.45 20.01
CA LYS A 18 -20.69 -7.20 19.77
C LYS A 18 -20.97 -8.26 18.69
N GLY A 19 -21.17 -7.81 17.45
CA GLY A 19 -21.05 -8.69 16.30
C GLY A 19 -19.64 -9.26 16.28
N SER A 20 -19.50 -10.55 15.98
CA SER A 20 -18.22 -11.11 15.56
C SER A 20 -17.64 -10.19 14.49
N ALA A 21 -16.59 -9.45 14.80
CA ALA A 21 -15.99 -8.54 13.84
C ALA A 21 -15.41 -9.40 12.72
N THR A 22 -16.06 -9.40 11.56
CA THR A 22 -15.53 -10.05 10.37
C THR A 22 -14.23 -9.36 10.02
N ILE A 23 -13.10 -10.07 10.19
CA ILE A 23 -11.78 -9.55 9.84
C ILE A 23 -11.75 -9.28 8.33
N ASP A 24 -11.25 -8.11 7.96
CA ASP A 24 -11.10 -7.76 6.54
C ASP A 24 -10.22 -8.83 5.85
N PRO A 25 -10.64 -9.38 4.69
CA PRO A 25 -9.90 -10.43 4.02
C PRO A 25 -8.49 -10.01 3.58
N ASP A 26 -8.18 -8.71 3.52
CA ASP A 26 -6.87 -8.18 3.19
C ASP A 26 -5.97 -8.00 4.43
N ALA A 27 -6.50 -8.18 5.64
CA ALA A 27 -5.71 -8.16 6.85
C ALA A 27 -4.59 -9.21 6.81
N GLY A 28 -3.35 -8.75 6.98
CA GLY A 28 -2.15 -9.60 6.96
C GLY A 28 -1.59 -9.91 5.56
N LYS A 29 -2.23 -9.45 4.48
CA LYS A 29 -1.70 -9.61 3.13
C LYS A 29 -0.56 -8.64 2.82
N THR A 30 0.35 -9.08 1.98
CA THR A 30 1.39 -8.27 1.36
C THR A 30 0.81 -7.36 0.27
N VAL A 31 1.59 -6.35 -0.13
CA VAL A 31 1.24 -5.47 -1.27
C VAL A 31 1.00 -6.28 -2.54
N VAL A 32 1.82 -7.30 -2.80
CA VAL A 32 1.71 -8.15 -4.00
C VAL A 32 0.38 -8.91 -3.99
N GLU A 33 0.03 -9.55 -2.87
CA GLU A 33 -1.20 -10.32 -2.74
C GLU A 33 -2.45 -9.44 -2.90
N ILE A 34 -2.44 -8.22 -2.35
CA ILE A 34 -3.57 -7.29 -2.49
C ILE A 34 -3.72 -6.85 -3.95
N VAL A 35 -2.63 -6.46 -4.61
CA VAL A 35 -2.66 -6.03 -6.01
C VAL A 35 -3.11 -7.15 -6.95
N GLN A 36 -2.64 -8.37 -6.72
CA GLN A 36 -3.10 -9.56 -7.46
C GLN A 36 -4.56 -9.88 -7.17
N ALA A 37 -5.01 -9.78 -5.92
CA ALA A 37 -6.41 -9.97 -5.54
C ALA A 37 -7.35 -8.91 -6.16
N ARG A 38 -6.82 -7.74 -6.54
CA ARG A 38 -7.54 -6.73 -7.33
C ARG A 38 -7.41 -6.90 -8.84
N GLY A 39 -6.71 -7.94 -9.31
CA GLY A 39 -6.64 -8.32 -10.71
C GLY A 39 -5.58 -7.57 -11.54
N TYR A 40 -4.58 -6.96 -10.89
CA TYR A 40 -3.50 -6.25 -11.59
C TYR A 40 -2.23 -7.08 -11.65
N ALA A 41 -1.51 -6.94 -12.77
CA ALA A 41 -0.13 -7.41 -12.85
C ALA A 41 0.77 -6.52 -11.99
N ILE A 42 1.67 -7.16 -11.24
CA ILE A 42 2.63 -6.48 -10.37
C ILE A 42 4.01 -7.13 -10.50
N GLU A 43 5.02 -6.28 -10.59
CA GLU A 43 6.43 -6.68 -10.57
C GLU A 43 7.07 -6.25 -9.23
N THR A 44 8.05 -7.04 -8.77
CA THR A 44 8.87 -6.69 -7.60
C THR A 44 10.29 -6.45 -8.06
N HIS A 45 10.83 -5.28 -7.74
CA HIS A 45 12.18 -4.84 -8.11
C HIS A 45 13.02 -4.60 -6.86
N LYS A 46 14.28 -5.03 -6.89
CA LYS A 46 15.26 -4.77 -5.82
C LYS A 46 16.26 -3.73 -6.32
N VAL A 47 16.37 -2.61 -5.60
CA VAL A 47 17.27 -1.52 -5.93
C VAL A 47 18.29 -1.36 -4.82
N THR A 48 19.57 -1.46 -5.17
CA THR A 48 20.67 -1.24 -4.23
C THR A 48 21.10 0.22 -4.29
N THR A 49 21.06 0.92 -3.15
CA THR A 49 21.55 2.30 -3.05
C THR A 49 23.08 2.35 -3.05
N SER A 50 23.67 3.53 -3.27
CA SER A 50 25.13 3.72 -3.24
C SER A 50 25.75 3.35 -1.90
N ASP A 51 25.01 3.56 -0.82
CA ASP A 51 25.35 3.14 0.53
C ASP A 51 24.76 1.77 0.89
N ARG A 52 24.58 0.88 -0.11
CA ARG A 52 24.31 -0.56 0.01
C ARG A 52 22.99 -1.00 0.65
N TYR A 53 22.04 -0.09 0.92
CA TYR A 53 20.69 -0.51 1.31
C TYR A 53 19.97 -1.15 0.13
N VAL A 54 19.23 -2.23 0.38
CA VAL A 54 18.41 -2.91 -0.64
C VAL A 54 16.94 -2.50 -0.44
N LEU A 55 16.44 -1.70 -1.37
CA LEU A 55 15.07 -1.21 -1.40
C LEU A 55 14.20 -2.16 -2.24
N THR A 56 12.99 -2.46 -1.74
CA THR A 56 11.97 -3.15 -2.54
C THR A 56 11.04 -2.14 -3.16
N MET A 57 10.97 -2.10 -4.49
CA MET A 57 9.99 -1.31 -5.23
C MET A 57 8.98 -2.25 -5.90
N TYR A 58 7.73 -1.80 -5.97
CA TYR A 58 6.70 -2.51 -6.74
C TYR A 58 6.35 -1.71 -7.99
N ARG A 59 5.89 -2.40 -9.02
CA ARG A 59 5.49 -1.76 -10.27
C ARG A 59 4.21 -2.37 -10.82
N LEU A 60 3.26 -1.53 -11.22
CA LEU A 60 2.07 -1.90 -11.99
C LEU A 60 2.26 -1.39 -13.43
N PRO A 61 2.80 -2.21 -14.34
CA PRO A 61 3.08 -1.80 -15.72
C PRO A 61 1.84 -1.83 -16.62
N LYS A 62 0.79 -2.54 -16.20
CA LYS A 62 -0.39 -2.85 -17.01
C LYS A 62 -1.63 -2.14 -16.48
N THR A 63 -2.53 -1.77 -17.39
CA THR A 63 -3.91 -1.41 -17.03
C THR A 63 -4.64 -2.64 -16.49
N TYR A 64 -5.81 -2.47 -15.89
CA TYR A 64 -6.65 -3.60 -15.52
C TYR A 64 -6.95 -4.51 -16.73
N SER A 65 -7.37 -3.93 -17.86
CA SER A 65 -7.72 -4.72 -19.06
C SER A 65 -6.54 -5.55 -19.58
N GLU A 66 -5.34 -4.96 -19.65
CA GLU A 66 -4.13 -5.67 -20.09
C GLU A 66 -3.72 -6.77 -19.10
N SER A 67 -3.95 -6.55 -17.80
CA SER A 67 -3.69 -7.55 -16.77
C SER A 67 -4.64 -8.74 -16.91
N GLN A 68 -5.92 -8.48 -17.20
CA GLN A 68 -6.94 -9.53 -17.36
C GLN A 68 -6.81 -10.30 -18.68
N SER A 69 -6.44 -9.65 -19.78
CA SER A 69 -6.27 -10.31 -21.07
C SER A 69 -4.93 -11.05 -21.21
N GLY A 70 -4.00 -10.87 -20.27
CA GLY A 70 -2.64 -11.38 -20.39
C GLY A 70 -1.80 -10.66 -21.47
N SER A 71 -2.32 -9.57 -22.05
CA SER A 71 -1.61 -8.79 -23.06
C SER A 71 -0.33 -8.18 -22.50
N ALA A 72 0.64 -7.92 -23.37
CA ALA A 72 1.78 -7.09 -23.01
C ALA A 72 1.31 -5.69 -22.60
N ALA A 73 2.08 -5.01 -21.75
CA ALA A 73 1.82 -3.60 -21.46
C ALA A 73 2.00 -2.78 -22.74
N ALA A 74 1.11 -1.80 -22.99
CA ALA A 74 1.31 -0.85 -24.07
C ALA A 74 2.68 -0.15 -23.96
N ALA A 75 3.29 0.11 -25.12
CA ALA A 75 4.57 0.80 -25.17
C ALA A 75 4.44 2.27 -24.76
N ASN A 76 5.53 2.86 -24.27
CA ASN A 76 5.68 4.29 -23.99
C ASN A 76 4.66 4.88 -23.01
N LYS A 77 4.17 4.10 -22.05
CA LYS A 77 3.38 4.62 -20.95
C LYS A 77 4.20 5.62 -20.12
N PRO A 78 3.65 6.81 -19.79
CA PRO A 78 4.31 7.73 -18.89
C PRO A 78 4.47 7.09 -17.51
N ALA A 79 5.69 7.17 -16.97
CA ALA A 79 5.99 6.63 -15.65
C ALA A 79 5.53 7.59 -14.54
N VAL A 80 4.95 7.05 -13.48
CA VAL A 80 4.61 7.79 -12.25
C VAL A 80 5.21 7.07 -11.06
N HIS A 81 5.96 7.81 -10.24
CA HIS A 81 6.56 7.29 -9.01
C HIS A 81 5.78 7.78 -7.78
N LEU A 82 5.22 6.85 -7.02
CA LEU A 82 4.48 7.13 -5.79
C LEU A 82 5.37 6.82 -4.57
N GLN A 83 5.60 7.85 -3.76
CA GLN A 83 6.42 7.76 -2.56
C GLN A 83 5.57 8.02 -1.32
N HIS A 84 5.62 7.09 -0.36
CA HIS A 84 4.86 7.17 0.89
C HIS A 84 5.47 8.20 1.87
N GLY A 85 4.69 8.57 2.89
CA GLY A 85 5.08 9.51 3.93
C GLY A 85 5.82 8.88 5.12
N LEU A 86 5.83 9.60 6.24
CA LEU A 86 6.46 9.18 7.50
C LEU A 86 5.76 7.95 8.09
N LEU A 87 6.53 6.95 8.54
CA LEU A 87 6.06 5.70 9.17
C LEU A 87 5.07 4.89 8.32
N ASP A 88 5.19 4.98 7.00
CA ASP A 88 4.30 4.34 6.04
C ASP A 88 5.09 3.40 5.08
N SER A 89 4.42 2.82 4.09
CA SER A 89 5.01 2.03 3.00
C SER A 89 4.21 2.20 1.71
N SER A 90 4.65 1.56 0.62
CA SER A 90 3.91 1.51 -0.64
C SER A 90 2.46 0.99 -0.52
N PHE A 91 2.13 0.32 0.59
CA PHE A 91 0.79 -0.20 0.88
C PHE A 91 -0.30 0.87 0.82
N THR A 92 -0.03 2.11 1.23
CA THR A 92 -1.05 3.17 1.27
C THR A 92 -1.70 3.45 -0.09
N PHE A 93 -1.00 3.16 -1.20
CA PHE A 93 -1.51 3.44 -2.54
C PHE A 93 -2.39 2.34 -3.12
N VAL A 94 -2.50 1.20 -2.43
CA VAL A 94 -3.20 -0.01 -2.89
C VAL A 94 -4.20 -0.56 -1.88
N SER A 95 -4.27 0.00 -0.67
CA SER A 95 -4.99 -0.56 0.47
C SER A 95 -6.52 -0.56 0.34
N ASN A 96 -7.09 0.36 -0.46
CA ASN A 96 -8.53 0.47 -0.68
C ASN A 96 -8.99 -0.25 -1.96
N PHE A 97 -10.26 -0.07 -2.33
CA PHE A 97 -10.82 -0.59 -3.58
C PHE A 97 -10.17 0.00 -4.83
N ARG A 98 -10.37 -0.68 -5.97
CA ARG A 98 -9.80 -0.32 -7.28
C ARG A 98 -10.01 1.14 -7.66
N ASN A 99 -11.20 1.68 -7.40
CA ASN A 99 -11.56 3.06 -7.73
C ASN A 99 -11.23 4.09 -6.63
N GLN A 100 -10.57 3.68 -5.56
CA GLN A 100 -10.25 4.53 -4.40
C GLN A 100 -8.76 4.56 -4.06
N SER A 101 -7.99 3.64 -4.62
CA SER A 101 -6.55 3.52 -4.44
C SER A 101 -5.82 4.14 -5.63
N LEU A 102 -4.95 5.11 -5.35
CA LEU A 102 -4.30 5.93 -6.36
C LEU A 102 -3.50 5.11 -7.38
N ALA A 103 -2.85 4.04 -6.96
CA ALA A 103 -2.06 3.20 -7.87
C ALA A 103 -2.92 2.57 -8.97
N TYR A 104 -4.13 2.11 -8.63
CA TYR A 104 -5.05 1.49 -9.58
C TYR A 104 -5.69 2.54 -10.50
N VAL A 105 -6.08 3.69 -9.95
CA VAL A 105 -6.63 4.79 -10.75
C VAL A 105 -5.62 5.25 -11.82
N LEU A 106 -4.35 5.36 -11.47
CA LEU A 106 -3.28 5.70 -12.42
C LEU A 106 -3.01 4.58 -13.42
N ALA A 107 -2.97 3.32 -12.98
CA ALA A 107 -2.78 2.18 -13.88
C ALA A 107 -3.90 2.10 -14.93
N ASP A 108 -5.15 2.30 -14.51
CA ASP A 108 -6.31 2.32 -15.42
C ASP A 108 -6.30 3.54 -16.36
N ALA A 109 -5.74 4.66 -15.91
CA ALA A 109 -5.52 5.84 -16.74
C ALA A 109 -4.34 5.69 -17.73
N GLY A 110 -3.66 4.54 -17.76
CA GLY A 110 -2.63 4.21 -18.75
C GLY A 110 -1.20 4.57 -18.33
N PHE A 111 -0.96 4.85 -17.06
CA PHE A 111 0.39 5.10 -16.54
C PHE A 111 1.15 3.81 -16.22
N ASP A 112 2.48 3.87 -16.26
CA ASP A 112 3.37 2.87 -15.67
C ASP A 112 3.67 3.28 -14.21
N VAL A 113 3.05 2.59 -13.26
CA VAL A 113 3.03 3.05 -11.86
C VAL A 113 4.10 2.34 -11.04
N TRP A 114 4.99 3.11 -10.44
CA TRP A 114 6.03 2.65 -9.54
C TRP A 114 5.69 3.03 -8.10
N LEU A 115 5.84 2.07 -7.18
CA LEU A 115 5.59 2.25 -5.76
C LEU A 115 6.92 2.10 -5.00
N GLY A 116 7.41 3.23 -4.50
CA GLY A 116 8.65 3.30 -3.73
C GLY A 116 8.48 2.88 -2.28
N ASN A 117 9.55 2.31 -1.71
CA ASN A 117 9.67 2.12 -0.27
C ASN A 117 10.97 2.75 0.23
N ASN A 118 10.86 3.59 1.26
CA ASN A 118 12.01 4.10 1.97
C ASN A 118 12.75 2.97 2.69
N ARG A 119 14.06 3.15 2.92
CA ARG A 119 14.86 2.27 3.77
C ARG A 119 14.26 2.16 5.18
N GLY A 120 14.36 0.99 5.79
CA GLY A 120 13.84 0.72 7.14
C GLY A 120 12.35 0.38 7.21
N THR A 121 11.57 0.59 6.15
CA THR A 121 10.19 0.07 6.05
C THR A 121 10.16 -1.45 6.05
N THR A 122 9.01 -2.07 6.33
CA THR A 122 8.80 -3.54 6.32
C THR A 122 9.48 -4.25 5.13
N TRP A 123 9.46 -3.60 3.96
CA TRP A 123 9.95 -4.18 2.71
C TRP A 123 11.42 -3.88 2.39
N SER A 124 12.08 -2.98 3.13
CA SER A 124 13.41 -2.44 2.79
C SER A 124 14.36 -2.39 3.99
N ARG A 125 14.52 -3.51 4.71
CA ARG A 125 15.38 -3.65 5.92
C ARG A 125 16.70 -4.40 5.68
N SER A 126 17.04 -4.68 4.42
CA SER A 126 18.25 -5.43 4.07
C SER A 126 19.37 -4.50 3.59
N HIS A 127 20.60 -4.97 3.74
CA HIS A 127 21.83 -4.32 3.31
C HIS A 127 22.76 -5.42 2.77
N LEU A 128 23.50 -5.11 1.70
CA LEU A 128 24.53 -6.02 1.19
C LEU A 128 25.74 -6.00 2.08
#